data_AF-A0A0S7YYF4-F1
#
_entry.id   AF-A0A0S7YYF4-F1
#
_cell.length_a   1.000
_cell.length_b   1.000
_cell.length_c   1.000
_cell.angle_alpha   90.00
_cell.angle_beta   90.00
_cell.angle_gamma   90.00
#
_symmetry.space_group_name_H-M   'P 1'
#
loop_
_entity.id
_entity.type
_entity.pdbx_description
1 polymer ?
#
loop_
_entity_poly.entity_id
_entity_poly.type
_entity_poly.pdbx_seq_one_letter_code
_entity_poly.pdbx_strand_id
1 'polypeptide(L)'
;MAGRTLPFDPTRPDERLLVHGHCHQKAFGGTGAKLAMLRRIPGADVELVDSSCCGMAGAFGYHLEHYDVSMAMGELSLFPALRAVDDATRIVADGTSCRAQIADGVGRRAVHAAIVLSEAISG
;
A
#
# COMPACT_ATOMS: atom_id res chain seq x y z
N MET A 1 6.28 27.91 -5.99
CA MET A 1 5.24 27.48 -6.95
C MET A 1 3.98 27.18 -6.14
N ALA A 2 2.88 27.90 -6.37
CA ALA A 2 1.61 27.58 -5.72
C ALA A 2 1.07 26.29 -6.37
N GLY A 3 1.11 25.18 -5.65
CA GLY A 3 0.57 23.90 -6.14
C GLY A 3 -0.94 23.99 -6.33
N ARG A 4 -1.48 23.29 -7.32
CA ARG A 4 -2.93 23.10 -7.46
C ARG A 4 -3.42 22.07 -6.45
N THR A 5 -4.52 22.36 -5.77
CA THR A 5 -5.24 21.38 -4.94
C THR A 5 -6.14 20.55 -5.85
N LEU A 6 -6.19 19.24 -5.63
CA LEU A 6 -7.12 18.35 -6.33
C LEU A 6 -8.55 18.61 -5.83
N PRO A 7 -9.57 18.63 -6.71
CA PRO A 7 -10.95 18.82 -6.28
C PRO A 7 -11.50 17.52 -5.71
N PHE A 8 -11.17 17.22 -4.45
CA PHE A 8 -11.68 16.03 -3.77
C PHE A 8 -13.18 16.13 -3.53
N ASP A 9 -13.89 15.01 -3.70
CA ASP A 9 -15.32 14.90 -3.42
C ASP A 9 -15.57 14.97 -1.90
N PRO A 10 -16.24 16.03 -1.40
CA PRO A 10 -16.48 16.20 0.03
C PRO A 10 -17.58 15.27 0.56
N THR A 11 -18.33 14.58 -0.31
CA THR A 11 -19.42 13.67 0.06
C THR A 11 -18.98 12.22 0.23
N ARG A 12 -17.70 11.92 -0.04
CA ARG A 12 -17.15 10.58 0.14
C ARG A 12 -17.22 10.16 1.61
N PRO A 13 -17.50 8.87 1.88
CA PRO A 13 -17.41 8.33 3.24
C PRO A 13 -15.95 8.32 3.71
N ASP A 14 -15.78 8.36 5.04
CA ASP A 14 -14.48 8.11 5.67
C ASP A 14 -13.96 6.73 5.27
N GLU A 15 -12.65 6.64 5.05
CA GLU A 15 -11.99 5.38 4.68
C GLU A 15 -10.68 5.19 5.42
N ARG A 16 -10.42 3.95 5.84
CA ARG A 16 -9.13 3.57 6.43
C ARG A 16 -8.22 3.01 5.33
N LEU A 17 -7.03 3.59 5.20
CA LEU A 17 -6.00 3.23 4.24
C LEU A 17 -4.79 2.66 4.99
N LEU A 18 -4.56 1.35 4.83
CA LEU A 18 -3.36 0.69 5.33
C LEU A 18 -2.31 0.60 4.21
N VAL A 19 -1.19 1.30 4.39
CA VAL A 19 -0.20 1.55 3.33
C VAL A 19 1.03 0.67 3.53
N HIS A 20 1.40 -0.10 2.52
CA HIS A 20 2.74 -0.71 2.43
C HIS A 20 3.68 0.19 1.63
N GLY A 21 4.75 0.67 2.27
CA GLY A 21 5.80 1.43 1.59
C GLY A 21 6.69 0.50 0.75
N HIS A 22 6.81 0.79 -0.55
CA HIS A 22 7.65 0.01 -1.45
C HIS A 22 9.12 0.08 -1.01
N CYS A 23 9.84 -1.04 -0.99
CA CYS A 23 11.24 -1.07 -0.53
C CYS A 23 12.14 -0.05 -1.24
N HIS A 24 11.99 0.12 -2.56
CA HIS A 24 12.71 1.15 -3.31
C HIS A 24 12.30 2.58 -2.90
N GLN A 25 11.01 2.83 -2.66
CA GLN A 25 10.55 4.15 -2.19
C GLN A 25 11.11 4.45 -0.79
N LYS A 26 11.18 3.46 0.10
CA LYS A 26 11.76 3.60 1.44
C LYS A 26 13.25 3.97 1.36
N ALA A 27 14.02 3.29 0.50
CA ALA A 27 15.44 3.57 0.31
C ALA A 27 15.72 5.01 -0.17
N PHE A 28 14.80 5.60 -0.94
CA PHE A 28 14.91 6.98 -1.44
C PHE A 28 14.08 7.99 -0.61
N GLY A 29 13.57 7.62 0.56
CA GLY A 29 12.78 8.54 1.41
C GLY A 29 11.42 8.96 0.84
N GLY A 30 10.93 8.32 -0.22
CA GLY A 30 9.70 8.68 -0.93
C GLY A 30 8.39 8.31 -0.22
N THR A 31 8.45 7.46 0.81
CA THR A 31 7.25 7.00 1.54
C THR A 31 6.51 8.16 2.23
N GLY A 32 7.25 9.13 2.79
CA GLY A 32 6.65 10.27 3.50
C GLY A 32 5.78 11.14 2.60
N ALA A 33 6.25 11.44 1.38
CA ALA A 33 5.49 12.24 0.42
C ALA A 33 4.17 11.57 0.02
N LYS A 34 4.17 10.24 -0.13
CA LYS A 34 2.95 9.46 -0.42
C LYS A 34 1.94 9.52 0.72
N LEU A 35 2.38 9.31 1.95
CA LEU A 35 1.49 9.39 3.12
C LEU A 35 0.90 10.80 3.25
N ALA A 36 1.73 11.83 3.09
CA ALA A 36 1.29 13.22 3.10
C ALA A 36 0.25 13.49 2.00
N MET A 37 0.44 12.95 0.81
CA MET A 37 -0.50 13.07 -0.31
C MET A 37 -1.85 12.39 -0.02
N LEU A 38 -1.84 11.14 0.46
CA LEU A 38 -3.07 10.40 0.78
C LEU A 38 -3.86 11.08 1.91
N ARG A 39 -3.17 11.63 2.92
CA ARG A 39 -3.79 12.39 4.03
C ARG A 39 -4.46 13.70 3.60
N ARG A 40 -4.30 14.14 2.36
CA ARG A 40 -5.04 15.31 1.83
C ARG A 40 -6.45 14.96 1.39
N ILE A 41 -6.76 13.66 1.22
CA ILE A 41 -8.11 13.19 0.93
C ILE A 41 -8.98 13.40 2.19
N PRO A 42 -10.09 14.15 2.12
CA PRO A 42 -11.01 14.29 3.24
C PRO A 42 -11.52 12.92 3.71
N GLY A 43 -11.56 12.70 5.03
CA GLY A 43 -12.05 11.44 5.62
C GLY A 43 -11.09 10.25 5.56
N ALA A 44 -9.89 10.41 4.99
CA ALA A 44 -8.91 9.32 4.91
C ALA A 44 -8.09 9.18 6.20
N ASP A 45 -8.25 8.04 6.90
CA ASP A 45 -7.36 7.60 7.98
C ASP A 45 -6.19 6.79 7.39
N VAL A 46 -4.98 7.35 7.39
CA VAL A 46 -3.83 6.78 6.69
C VAL A 46 -2.76 6.27 7.65
N GLU A 47 -2.61 4.95 7.67
CA GLU A 47 -1.65 4.22 8.49
C GLU A 47 -0.56 3.57 7.63
N LEU A 48 0.71 3.69 8.03
CA LEU A 48 1.81 2.99 7.38
C LEU A 48 2.05 1.67 8.10
N VAL A 49 2.06 0.56 7.36
CA VAL A 49 2.55 -0.72 7.89
C VAL A 49 4.04 -0.62 8.15
N ASP A 50 4.45 -0.73 9.41
CA ASP A 50 5.85 -0.90 9.78
C ASP A 50 6.34 -2.27 9.31
N SER A 51 6.88 -2.29 8.10
CA SER A 51 7.30 -3.48 7.37
C SER A 51 8.55 -3.20 6.58
N SER A 52 9.30 -4.23 6.21
CA SER A 52 10.47 -4.10 5.35
C SER A 52 10.09 -4.26 3.87
N CYS A 53 10.42 -5.40 3.27
CA CYS A 53 10.09 -5.79 1.89
C CYS A 53 8.91 -6.78 1.89
N CYS A 54 8.14 -6.82 0.81
CA CYS A 54 7.08 -7.82 0.64
C CYS A 54 7.62 -9.25 0.35
N GLY A 55 8.83 -9.39 -0.20
CA GLY A 55 9.44 -10.68 -0.55
C GLY A 55 9.35 -11.06 -2.04
N MET A 56 8.44 -10.46 -2.81
CA MET A 56 8.16 -10.92 -4.18
C MET A 56 9.19 -10.51 -5.25
N ALA A 57 9.56 -9.23 -5.31
CA ALA A 57 10.41 -8.76 -6.41
C ALA A 57 11.88 -9.23 -6.27
N GLY A 58 12.57 -9.39 -7.39
CA GLY A 58 14.00 -9.75 -7.42
C GLY A 58 14.24 -11.25 -7.40
N ALA A 59 15.39 -11.67 -6.84
CA ALA A 59 15.80 -13.07 -6.83
C ALA A 59 14.89 -13.97 -5.97
N PHE A 60 14.07 -13.40 -5.07
CA PHE A 60 13.36 -14.15 -4.04
C PHE A 60 11.98 -14.65 -4.47
N GLY A 61 11.11 -13.84 -5.08
CA GLY A 61 9.74 -14.28 -5.37
C GLY A 61 9.48 -14.79 -6.80
N TYR A 62 10.42 -14.61 -7.73
CA TYR A 62 10.25 -15.08 -9.12
C TYR A 62 10.88 -16.46 -9.40
N HIS A 63 11.68 -16.99 -8.48
CA HIS A 63 12.28 -18.33 -8.59
C HIS A 63 11.62 -19.29 -7.61
N LEU A 64 11.18 -20.45 -8.09
CA LEU A 64 10.50 -21.46 -7.25
C LEU A 64 11.34 -21.89 -6.04
N GLU A 65 12.67 -21.98 -6.21
CA GLU A 65 13.62 -22.35 -5.17
C GLU A 65 13.62 -21.40 -3.96
N HIS A 66 13.11 -20.17 -4.12
CA HIS A 66 13.11 -19.14 -3.09
C HIS A 66 11.70 -18.79 -2.59
N TYR A 67 10.68 -19.56 -3.00
CA TYR A 67 9.29 -19.31 -2.61
C TYR A 67 9.11 -19.22 -1.09
N ASP A 68 9.66 -20.17 -0.33
CA ASP A 68 9.55 -20.19 1.12
C ASP A 68 10.21 -18.97 1.76
N VAL A 69 11.33 -18.49 1.19
CA VAL A 69 12.01 -17.27 1.64
C VAL A 69 11.15 -16.04 1.35
N SER A 70 10.59 -15.93 0.14
CA SER A 70 9.67 -14.85 -0.24
C SER A 70 8.47 -14.76 0.73
N MET A 71 7.86 -15.91 1.05
CA MET A 71 6.73 -15.98 1.98
C MET A 71 7.15 -15.64 3.41
N ALA A 72 8.28 -16.17 3.88
CA ALA A 72 8.82 -15.86 5.20
C ALA A 72 9.08 -14.36 5.38
N MET A 73 9.57 -13.67 4.34
CA MET A 73 9.75 -12.22 4.37
C MET A 73 8.43 -11.46 4.58
N GLY A 74 7.36 -11.89 3.90
CA GLY A 74 6.02 -11.33 4.10
C GLY A 74 5.48 -11.56 5.52
N GLU A 75 5.72 -12.74 6.09
CA GLU A 75 5.29 -13.12 7.45
C GLU A 75 6.00 -12.36 8.58
N LEU A 76 7.15 -11.72 8.31
CA LEU A 76 7.86 -10.95 9.35
C LEU A 76 7.03 -9.78 9.91
N SER A 77 6.21 -9.14 9.08
CA SER A 77 5.49 -7.92 9.48
C SER A 77 4.31 -7.59 8.58
N LEU A 78 4.46 -7.75 7.26
CA LEU A 78 3.44 -7.35 6.30
C LEU A 78 2.17 -8.20 6.44
N PHE A 79 2.28 -9.52 6.32
CA PHE A 79 1.10 -10.40 6.37
C PHE A 79 0.38 -10.34 7.71
N PRO A 80 1.06 -10.36 8.88
CA PRO A 80 0.39 -10.18 10.17
C PRO A 80 -0.40 -8.87 10.25
N ALA A 81 0.19 -7.74 9.82
CA ALA A 81 -0.50 -6.45 9.85
C ALA A 81 -1.75 -6.42 8.94
N LEU A 82 -1.67 -7.05 7.77
CA LEU A 82 -2.81 -7.13 6.84
C LEU A 82 -3.92 -8.05 7.36
N ARG A 83 -3.59 -9.12 8.08
CA ARG A 83 -4.58 -10.02 8.72
C ARG A 83 -5.23 -9.42 9.95
N ALA A 84 -4.59 -8.44 10.59
CA ALA A 84 -5.09 -7.81 11.82
C ALA A 84 -6.14 -6.72 11.58
N VAL A 85 -6.29 -6.23 10.34
CA VAL A 85 -7.29 -5.21 9.99
C VAL A 85 -8.53 -5.83 9.38
N ASP A 86 -9.66 -5.16 9.58
CA ASP A 86 -10.94 -5.55 9.00
C ASP A 86 -10.94 -5.54 7.46
N ASP A 87 -11.96 -6.17 6.87
CA ASP A 87 -12.12 -6.27 5.42
C ASP A 87 -12.47 -4.93 4.75
N ALA A 88 -13.02 -3.98 5.50
CA ALA A 88 -13.33 -2.63 5.01
C ALA A 88 -12.06 -1.78 4.85
N THR A 89 -10.98 -2.10 5.60
CA THR A 89 -9.69 -1.43 5.49
C THR A 89 -9.08 -1.66 4.12
N ARG A 90 -8.84 -0.57 3.39
CA ARG A 90 -8.30 -0.61 2.03
C ARG A 90 -6.77 -0.65 2.09
N ILE A 91 -6.18 -1.58 1.34
CA ILE A 91 -4.73 -1.78 1.33
C ILE A 91 -4.11 -1.05 0.14
N VAL A 92 -3.08 -0.24 0.39
CA VAL A 92 -2.40 0.56 -0.64
C VAL A 92 -0.96 0.09 -0.81
N ALA A 93 -0.61 -0.34 -2.02
CA ALA A 93 0.74 -0.73 -2.40
C ALA A 93 1.03 -0.37 -3.88
N ASP A 94 2.06 0.45 -4.10
CA ASP A 94 2.36 0.96 -5.44
C ASP A 94 3.13 -0.04 -6.31
N GLY A 95 3.91 -0.93 -5.69
CA GLY A 95 4.63 -1.99 -6.42
C GLY A 95 3.69 -3.05 -6.94
N THR A 96 3.78 -3.36 -8.23
CA THR A 96 3.04 -4.48 -8.83
C THR A 96 3.35 -5.80 -8.13
N SER A 97 4.62 -6.09 -7.87
CA SER A 97 5.03 -7.27 -7.11
C SER A 97 4.52 -7.27 -5.67
N CYS A 98 4.46 -6.11 -5.01
CA CYS A 98 3.87 -6.01 -3.67
C CYS A 98 2.38 -6.36 -3.69
N ARG A 99 1.63 -5.88 -4.69
CA ARG A 99 0.20 -6.21 -4.82
C ARG A 99 -0.02 -7.70 -5.10
N ALA A 100 0.80 -8.31 -5.95
CA ALA A 100 0.75 -9.75 -6.21
C ALA A 100 1.03 -10.54 -4.92
N GLN A 101 2.09 -10.20 -4.20
CA GLN A 101 2.44 -10.86 -2.93
C GLN A 101 1.35 -10.77 -1.88
N ILE A 102 0.68 -9.62 -1.78
CA ILE A 102 -0.43 -9.43 -0.84
C ILE A 102 -1.63 -10.30 -1.24
N ALA A 103 -1.91 -10.40 -2.55
CA ALA A 103 -2.96 -11.28 -3.04
C ALA A 103 -2.62 -12.76 -2.76
N ASP A 104 -1.40 -13.19 -3.06
CA ASP A 104 -0.97 -14.58 -2.93
C ASP A 104 -0.82 -15.00 -1.45
N GLY A 105 -0.28 -14.12 -0.59
CA GLY A 105 0.05 -14.46 0.79
C GLY A 105 -1.08 -14.28 1.82
N VAL A 106 -2.03 -13.36 1.56
CA VAL A 106 -3.16 -13.12 2.48
C VAL A 106 -4.52 -13.04 1.80
N GLY A 107 -4.62 -13.26 0.49
CA GLY A 107 -5.89 -13.26 -0.23
C GLY A 107 -6.57 -11.88 -0.32
N ARG A 108 -5.85 -10.79 -0.01
CA ARG A 108 -6.39 -9.43 -0.02
C ARG A 108 -5.99 -8.69 -1.29
N ARG A 109 -6.85 -7.81 -1.78
CA ARG A 109 -6.55 -6.94 -2.92
C ARG A 109 -5.96 -5.61 -2.44
N ALA A 110 -4.71 -5.36 -2.81
CA ALA A 110 -4.10 -4.04 -2.68
C ALA A 110 -4.27 -3.20 -3.95
N VAL A 111 -4.33 -1.87 -3.83
CA VAL A 111 -4.43 -0.92 -4.95
C VAL A 111 -3.26 0.06 -4.98
N HIS A 112 -2.99 0.64 -6.14
CA HIS A 112 -2.00 1.72 -6.28
C HIS A 112 -2.57 3.04 -5.73
N ALA A 113 -1.75 3.90 -5.11
CA ALA A 113 -2.22 5.17 -4.54
C ALA A 113 -2.93 6.09 -5.57
N ALA A 114 -2.51 6.03 -6.84
CA ALA A 114 -3.17 6.74 -7.95
C ALA A 114 -4.64 6.33 -8.16
N ILE A 115 -5.01 5.08 -7.89
CA ILE A 115 -6.42 4.63 -7.97
C ILE A 115 -7.22 5.28 -6.85
N VAL A 116 -6.68 5.28 -5.63
CA VAL A 116 -7.31 5.95 -4.48
C VAL A 116 -7.54 7.43 -4.76
N LEU A 117 -6.52 8.12 -5.31
CA LEU A 117 -6.66 9.52 -5.71
C LEU A 117 -7.70 9.73 -6.80
N SER A 118 -7.69 8.89 -7.84
CA SER A 118 -8.64 9.00 -8.95
C SER A 118 -10.08 8.82 -8.48
N GLU A 119 -10.32 7.91 -7.53
CA GLU A 119 -11.65 7.68 -6.93
C GLU A 119 -12.04 8.77 -5.92
N ALA A 120 -11.07 9.55 -5.43
CA ALA A 120 -11.30 10.62 -4.46
C ALA A 120 -11.63 11.97 -5.11
N ILE A 121 -11.36 12.15 -6.40
CA ILE A 121 -11.56 13.41 -7.13
C ILE A 121 -12.99 13.48 -7.68
N SER A 122 -13.66 14.62 -7.50
CA SER A 122 -14.92 14.94 -8.20
C SER A 122 -14.67 15.12 -9.69
N GLY A 123 -15.49 14.46 -10.51
CA GLY A 123 -15.51 14.67 -11.97
C GLY A 123 -15.97 16.06 -12.39
#